data_AF-K3X6G6-F1
#
_entry.id   AF-K3X6G6-F1
#
_cell.length_a   1.000
_cell.length_b   1.000
_cell.length_c   1.000
_cell.angle_alpha   90.00
_cell.angle_beta   90.00
_cell.angle_gamma   90.00
#
_symmetry.space_group_name_H-M   'P 1'
#
loop_
_entity.id
_entity.type
_entity.pdbx_description
1 polymer ?
#
loop_
_entity_poly.entity_id
_entity_poly.type
_entity_poly.pdbx_seq_one_letter_code
_entity_poly.pdbx_strand_id
1 'polypeptide(L)'
;MFKNIVASTLLSLLLVCTVVSHQYLALTATEHNAVDTAWKRIEVTEDATTRLETALLNESQYREDVKERVCVEVVERLYELVVANDRKYQYYAYACQVESAAQSGSCTHSRETFYQCAMFDIRIYEQAWTRDVEVQSIEFSHGLSSPA
;
A
#
# COMPACT_ATOMS: atom_id res chain seq x y z
N MET A 1 53.74 67.60 -23.47
CA MET A 1 52.68 67.12 -22.56
C MET A 1 52.69 65.59 -22.57
N PHE A 2 53.42 64.98 -21.63
CA PHE A 2 53.45 63.52 -21.45
C PHE A 2 52.94 63.22 -20.04
N LYS A 3 51.84 62.48 -19.93
CA LYS A 3 51.24 62.06 -18.66
C LYS A 3 51.68 60.62 -18.33
N ASN A 4 52.45 60.52 -17.26
CA ASN A 4 52.56 59.49 -16.20
C ASN A 4 51.61 58.28 -16.31
N ILE A 5 52.11 57.03 -16.33
CA ILE A 5 52.41 56.12 -15.17
C ILE A 5 51.22 55.95 -14.22
N VAL A 6 50.74 54.71 -14.02
CA VAL A 6 50.54 53.91 -12.77
C VAL A 6 49.66 52.70 -13.16
N ALA A 7 50.20 51.47 -13.28
CA ALA A 7 50.20 50.39 -12.29
C ALA A 7 48.78 50.06 -11.73
N SER A 8 48.23 48.87 -12.01
CA SER A 8 48.36 47.66 -11.18
C SER A 8 47.25 47.53 -10.13
N THR A 9 46.77 46.27 -9.98
CA THR A 9 45.90 45.71 -8.94
C THR A 9 44.42 46.11 -8.97
N LEU A 10 43.49 45.20 -9.29
CA LEU A 10 42.94 44.15 -8.40
C LEU A 10 42.45 44.74 -7.06
N LEU A 11 41.28 45.40 -7.04
CA LEU A 11 40.35 45.38 -5.90
C LEU A 11 39.09 46.21 -6.18
N SER A 12 38.01 45.59 -6.64
CA SER A 12 36.64 46.02 -6.32
C SER A 12 35.66 44.92 -6.73
N LEU A 13 35.58 43.89 -5.90
CA LEU A 13 34.35 43.15 -5.67
C LEU A 13 33.22 44.14 -5.37
N LEU A 14 31.98 43.75 -5.72
CA LEU A 14 30.70 44.42 -5.47
C LEU A 14 30.21 45.32 -6.61
N LEU A 15 29.76 44.69 -7.69
CA LEU A 15 28.46 45.09 -8.24
C LEU A 15 27.68 43.84 -8.66
N VAL A 16 26.90 43.38 -7.69
CA VAL A 16 25.76 42.46 -7.82
C VAL A 16 24.68 43.11 -8.71
N CYS A 17 23.84 42.28 -9.33
CA CYS A 17 22.62 42.57 -10.11
C CYS A 17 22.78 42.73 -11.62
N THR A 18 22.60 41.62 -12.37
CA THR A 18 21.43 41.47 -13.24
C THR A 18 21.20 39.99 -13.59
N VAL A 19 20.47 39.34 -12.69
CA VAL A 19 19.42 38.34 -12.93
C VAL A 19 19.60 37.45 -14.17
N VAL A 20 20.38 36.38 -14.01
CA VAL A 20 20.34 35.22 -14.89
C VAL A 20 19.10 34.39 -14.54
N SER A 21 18.23 34.23 -15.53
CA SER A 21 17.36 33.07 -15.80
C SER A 21 16.52 32.53 -14.65
N HIS A 22 15.21 32.86 -14.64
CA HIS A 22 14.19 31.98 -14.06
C HIS A 22 13.00 31.90 -15.02
N GLN A 23 13.12 31.01 -16.02
CA GLN A 23 11.94 30.50 -16.72
C GLN A 23 11.30 29.47 -15.78
N TYR A 24 10.32 29.90 -14.99
CA TYR A 24 9.44 28.97 -14.30
C TYR A 24 8.48 28.38 -15.35
N LEU A 25 8.81 27.19 -15.86
CA LEU A 25 7.81 26.31 -16.45
C LEU A 25 6.90 25.87 -15.30
N ALA A 26 5.75 26.52 -15.17
CA ALA A 26 4.67 26.02 -14.34
C ALA A 26 4.16 24.71 -14.97
N LEU A 27 4.63 23.58 -14.45
CA LEU A 27 4.05 22.28 -14.74
C LEU A 27 2.67 22.28 -14.07
N THR A 28 1.63 22.55 -14.85
CA THR A 28 0.27 22.24 -14.41
C THR A 28 0.17 20.72 -14.37
N ALA A 29 0.33 20.15 -13.17
CA ALA A 29 -0.04 18.77 -12.92
C ALA A 29 -1.54 18.68 -13.21
N THR A 30 -1.88 18.20 -14.39
CA THR A 30 -3.22 17.72 -14.67
C THR A 30 -3.34 16.47 -13.81
N GLU A 31 -4.07 16.56 -12.70
CA GLU A 31 -4.60 15.39 -12.00
C GLU A 31 -5.53 14.68 -13.00
N HIS A 32 -4.92 13.82 -13.83
CA HIS A 32 -5.65 12.79 -14.51
C HIS A 32 -6.22 11.94 -13.37
N ASN A 33 -7.54 11.86 -13.26
CA ASN A 33 -8.22 10.81 -12.51
C ASN A 33 -7.86 9.50 -13.22
N ALA A 34 -6.64 9.02 -13.01
CA ALA A 34 -6.22 7.72 -13.45
C ALA A 34 -7.03 6.75 -12.61
N VAL A 35 -8.00 6.10 -13.25
CA VAL A 35 -8.57 4.86 -12.71
C VAL A 35 -7.37 3.93 -12.57
N ASP A 36 -6.93 3.72 -11.33
CA ASP A 36 -5.72 2.95 -11.04
C ASP A 36 -6.05 1.47 -11.24
N THR A 37 -5.92 1.02 -12.49
CA THR A 37 -6.23 -0.35 -12.91
C THR A 37 -5.14 -1.37 -12.51
N ALA A 38 -4.10 -0.91 -11.83
CA ALA A 38 -2.98 -1.73 -11.40
C ALA A 38 -2.98 -1.95 -9.88
N TRP A 39 -2.50 -3.12 -9.48
CA TRP A 39 -2.21 -3.38 -8.07
C TRP A 39 -1.03 -2.54 -7.60
N LYS A 40 -1.22 -1.84 -6.50
CA LYS A 40 -0.21 -1.01 -5.85
C LYS A 40 0.11 -1.56 -4.47
N ARG A 41 1.39 -1.71 -4.18
CA ARG A 41 1.83 -2.02 -2.82
C ARG A 41 1.59 -0.82 -1.91
N ILE A 42 0.90 -1.04 -0.81
CA ILE A 42 0.63 -0.03 0.22
C ILE A 42 1.23 -0.46 1.56
N GLU A 43 1.25 0.46 2.52
CA GLU A 43 1.71 0.18 3.87
C GLU A 43 0.72 -0.71 4.63
N VAL A 44 1.24 -1.60 5.47
CA VAL A 44 0.42 -2.37 6.40
C VAL A 44 0.18 -1.50 7.63
N THR A 45 -1.05 -1.02 7.79
CA THR A 45 -1.47 -0.20 8.94
C THR A 45 -2.37 -0.98 9.88
N GLU A 46 -2.55 -0.49 11.11
CA GLU A 46 -3.50 -1.06 12.08
C GLU A 46 -4.94 -1.08 11.55
N ASP A 47 -5.34 -0.03 10.82
CA ASP A 47 -6.65 0.02 10.16
C ASP A 47 -6.79 -1.09 9.11
N ALA A 48 -5.72 -1.37 8.36
CA ALA A 48 -5.73 -2.41 7.34
C ALA A 48 -5.79 -3.81 7.95
N THR A 49 -5.09 -4.06 9.06
CA THR A 49 -5.15 -5.34 9.79
C THR A 49 -6.52 -5.52 10.45
N THR A 50 -7.05 -4.48 11.10
CA THR A 50 -8.39 -4.51 11.73
C THR A 50 -9.48 -4.81 10.70
N ARG A 51 -9.37 -4.22 9.49
CA ARG A 51 -10.29 -4.51 8.38
C ARG A 51 -10.27 -5.97 7.98
N LEU A 52 -9.07 -6.54 7.80
CA LEU A 52 -8.91 -7.96 7.49
C LEU A 52 -9.50 -8.85 8.58
N GLU A 53 -9.13 -8.59 9.84
CA GLU A 53 -9.55 -9.42 10.97
C GLU A 53 -11.06 -9.39 11.17
N THR A 54 -11.66 -8.21 11.06
CA THR A 54 -13.12 -8.04 11.13
C THR A 54 -13.81 -8.81 10.01
N ALA A 55 -13.27 -8.74 8.77
CA ALA A 55 -13.80 -9.48 7.64
C ALA A 55 -13.74 -11.00 7.85
N LEU A 56 -12.63 -11.50 8.38
CA LEU A 56 -12.43 -12.92 8.62
C LEU A 56 -13.28 -13.46 9.77
N LEU A 57 -13.62 -12.63 10.77
CA LEU A 57 -14.46 -13.02 11.90
C LEU A 57 -15.94 -13.18 11.55
N ASN A 58 -16.39 -12.58 10.44
CA ASN A 58 -17.80 -12.56 10.07
C ASN A 58 -18.10 -13.55 8.95
N GLU A 59 -18.74 -14.67 9.29
CA GLU A 59 -19.10 -15.71 8.33
C GLU A 59 -19.93 -15.18 7.15
N SER A 60 -20.77 -14.15 7.34
CA SER A 60 -21.60 -13.58 6.26
C SER A 60 -20.81 -12.76 5.25
N GLN A 61 -19.53 -12.46 5.53
CA GLN A 61 -18.64 -11.71 4.63
C GLN A 61 -17.86 -12.64 3.72
N TYR A 62 -17.89 -13.96 3.91
CA TYR A 62 -17.25 -14.88 3.00
C TYR A 62 -18.09 -15.09 1.75
N ARG A 63 -17.45 -15.00 0.59
CA ARG A 63 -18.06 -15.46 -0.66
C ARG A 63 -18.34 -16.95 -0.55
N GLU A 64 -19.45 -17.41 -1.15
CA GLU A 64 -19.99 -18.76 -0.94
C GLU A 64 -19.01 -19.91 -1.25
N ASP A 65 -18.07 -19.68 -2.17
CA ASP A 65 -17.04 -20.63 -2.61
C ASP A 65 -15.80 -20.66 -1.71
N VAL A 66 -15.61 -19.69 -0.80
CA VAL A 66 -14.44 -19.63 0.10
C VAL A 66 -14.69 -20.52 1.32
N LYS A 67 -14.02 -21.67 1.39
CA LYS A 67 -14.21 -22.66 2.47
C LYS A 67 -13.15 -22.56 3.56
N GLU A 68 -12.00 -22.02 3.23
CA GLU A 68 -10.87 -21.85 4.13
C GLU A 68 -11.19 -20.79 5.19
N ARG A 69 -10.80 -21.07 6.44
CA ARG A 69 -10.87 -20.12 7.55
C ARG A 69 -9.48 -20.04 8.16
N VAL A 70 -9.03 -18.81 8.45
CA VAL A 70 -7.69 -18.59 8.97
C VAL A 70 -7.69 -17.55 10.09
N CYS A 71 -6.89 -17.77 11.12
CA CYS A 71 -6.44 -16.69 11.98
C CYS A 71 -5.10 -16.16 11.45
N VAL A 72 -4.89 -14.86 11.54
CA VAL A 72 -3.74 -14.12 11.03
C VAL A 72 -2.82 -13.80 12.21
N GLU A 73 -1.54 -14.06 12.03
CA GLU A 73 -0.51 -13.72 13.02
C GLU A 73 0.24 -12.45 12.61
N VAL A 74 0.61 -12.35 11.34
CA VAL A 74 1.29 -11.16 10.81
C VAL A 74 0.96 -10.96 9.34
N VAL A 75 0.73 -9.70 8.96
CA VAL A 75 0.62 -9.29 7.55
C VAL A 75 1.97 -8.74 7.11
N GLU A 76 2.64 -9.39 6.15
CA GLU A 76 3.94 -8.92 5.67
C GLU A 76 3.82 -7.92 4.51
N ARG A 77 2.80 -8.08 3.67
CA ARG A 77 2.56 -7.22 2.50
C ARG A 77 1.09 -6.99 2.28
N LEU A 78 0.77 -5.79 1.80
CA LEU A 78 -0.56 -5.40 1.38
C LEU A 78 -0.50 -4.74 0.02
N TYR A 79 -1.41 -5.15 -0.85
CA TYR A 79 -1.64 -4.56 -2.16
C TYR A 79 -3.07 -4.07 -2.25
N GLU A 80 -3.27 -2.95 -2.94
CA GLU A 80 -4.57 -2.36 -3.22
C GLU A 80 -4.75 -2.21 -4.73
N LEU A 81 -5.96 -2.47 -5.22
CA LEU A 81 -6.41 -2.16 -6.57
C LEU A 81 -7.71 -1.38 -6.47
N VAL A 82 -7.78 -0.22 -7.10
CA VAL A 82 -8.96 0.66 -7.07
C VAL A 82 -9.67 0.59 -8.42
N VAL A 83 -10.87 0.00 -8.45
CA VAL A 83 -11.67 -0.12 -9.68
C VAL A 83 -12.87 0.81 -9.57
N ALA A 84 -12.84 1.90 -10.32
CA ALA A 84 -13.75 3.03 -10.17
C ALA A 84 -13.73 3.59 -8.74
N ASN A 85 -14.64 3.16 -7.88
CA ASN A 85 -14.71 3.57 -6.46
C ASN A 85 -14.49 2.41 -5.49
N ASP A 86 -14.55 1.18 -5.97
CA ASP A 86 -14.40 0.01 -5.10
C ASP A 86 -12.93 -0.34 -4.92
N ARG A 87 -12.63 -1.01 -3.82
CA ARG A 87 -11.26 -1.38 -3.46
C ARG A 87 -11.14 -2.88 -3.35
N LYS A 88 -10.09 -3.42 -3.94
CA LYS A 88 -9.64 -4.79 -3.71
C LYS A 88 -8.35 -4.75 -2.94
N TYR A 89 -8.25 -5.57 -1.92
CA TYR A 89 -7.05 -5.72 -1.12
C TYR A 89 -6.54 -7.15 -1.25
N GLN A 90 -5.23 -7.31 -1.37
CA GLN A 90 -4.57 -8.60 -1.22
C GLN A 90 -3.55 -8.52 -0.09
N TYR A 91 -3.81 -9.28 0.96
CA TYR A 91 -2.96 -9.46 2.11
C TYR A 91 -2.10 -10.70 1.90
N TYR A 92 -0.79 -10.52 2.02
CA TYR A 92 0.15 -11.63 2.13
C TYR A 92 0.51 -11.77 3.60
N ALA A 93 -0.06 -12.79 4.25
CA ALA A 93 -0.08 -12.92 5.70
C ALA A 93 0.36 -14.31 6.15
N TYR A 94 1.13 -14.37 7.23
CA TYR A 94 1.34 -15.62 7.94
C TYR A 94 0.11 -15.90 8.79
N ALA A 95 -0.53 -17.03 8.52
CA ALA A 95 -1.82 -17.36 9.08
C ALA A 95 -1.91 -18.87 9.35
N CYS A 96 -2.80 -19.24 10.25
CA CYS A 96 -3.06 -20.63 10.62
C CYS A 96 -4.50 -21.00 10.29
N GLN A 97 -4.70 -22.20 9.73
CA GLN A 97 -6.03 -22.72 9.45
C GLN A 97 -6.81 -22.98 10.74
N VAL A 98 -8.08 -22.60 10.73
CA VAL A 98 -9.04 -22.78 11.82
C VAL A 98 -10.34 -23.40 11.29
N GLU A 99 -11.21 -23.84 12.18
CA GLU A 99 -12.41 -24.59 11.79
C GLU A 99 -13.59 -23.69 11.42
N SER A 100 -13.58 -22.42 11.84
CA SER A 100 -14.70 -21.50 11.63
C SER A 100 -14.28 -20.03 11.63
N ALA A 101 -15.14 -19.15 11.08
CA ALA A 101 -14.93 -17.69 11.17
C ALA A 101 -14.83 -17.20 12.62
N ALA A 102 -15.54 -17.82 13.57
CA ALA A 102 -15.48 -17.45 14.99
C ALA A 102 -14.08 -17.64 15.62
N GLN A 103 -13.22 -18.45 15.01
CA GLN A 103 -11.82 -18.67 15.41
C GLN A 103 -10.82 -17.91 14.52
N SER A 104 -11.32 -17.18 13.51
CA SER A 104 -10.51 -16.41 12.56
C SER A 104 -10.17 -15.03 13.15
N GLY A 105 -9.66 -14.10 12.34
CA GLY A 105 -9.18 -12.81 12.84
C GLY A 105 -7.74 -12.91 13.32
N SER A 106 -7.38 -12.37 14.49
CA SER A 106 -6.03 -12.54 15.06
C SER A 106 -5.86 -13.93 15.69
N CYS A 107 -4.70 -14.57 15.51
CA CYS A 107 -4.40 -15.83 16.22
C CYS A 107 -4.21 -15.60 17.72
N THR A 108 -5.00 -16.29 18.55
CA THR A 108 -4.95 -16.19 20.03
C THR A 108 -4.24 -17.37 20.72
N HIS A 109 -4.00 -18.45 19.98
CA HIS A 109 -3.32 -19.65 20.47
C HIS A 109 -1.89 -19.76 19.92
N SER A 110 -1.07 -20.61 20.52
CA SER A 110 0.29 -20.87 20.02
C SER A 110 0.24 -21.62 18.69
N ARG A 111 1.23 -21.40 17.82
CA ARG A 111 1.28 -22.04 16.48
C ARG A 111 1.14 -23.57 16.52
N GLU A 112 1.63 -24.19 17.58
CA GLU A 112 1.61 -25.65 17.78
C GLU A 112 0.19 -26.23 17.95
N THR A 113 -0.81 -25.40 18.26
CA THR A 113 -2.19 -25.87 18.41
C THR A 113 -2.95 -25.95 17.09
N PHE A 114 -2.44 -25.35 16.02
CA PHE A 114 -3.11 -25.32 14.73
C PHE A 114 -2.64 -26.47 13.85
N TYR A 115 -3.55 -26.98 13.01
CA TYR A 115 -3.26 -28.06 12.08
C TYR A 115 -2.20 -27.64 11.05
N GLN A 116 -2.30 -26.40 10.54
CA GLN A 116 -1.43 -25.90 9.50
C GLN A 116 -1.28 -24.38 9.60
N CYS A 117 -0.03 -23.91 9.68
CA CYS A 117 0.33 -22.49 9.59
C CYS A 117 1.29 -22.28 8.41
N ALA A 118 1.02 -21.29 7.58
CA ALA A 118 1.80 -20.97 6.38
C ALA A 118 1.59 -19.51 5.96
N MET A 119 2.24 -19.12 4.87
CA MET A 119 1.88 -17.87 4.19
C MET A 119 0.63 -18.08 3.34
N PHE A 120 -0.30 -17.13 3.42
CA PHE A 120 -1.53 -17.10 2.64
C PHE A 120 -1.63 -15.79 1.85
N ASP A 121 -2.22 -15.88 0.65
CA ASP A 121 -2.77 -14.75 -0.07
C ASP A 121 -4.27 -14.66 0.24
N ILE A 122 -4.66 -13.61 0.95
CA ILE A 122 -6.04 -13.36 1.36
C ILE A 122 -6.55 -12.15 0.59
N ARG A 123 -7.60 -12.33 -0.21
CA ARG A 123 -8.24 -11.24 -0.95
C ARG A 123 -9.55 -10.84 -0.32
N ILE A 124 -9.71 -9.54 -0.12
CA ILE A 124 -10.99 -8.95 0.25
C ILE A 124 -11.36 -7.85 -0.74
N TYR A 125 -12.65 -7.61 -0.88
CA TYR A 125 -13.23 -6.56 -1.68
C TYR A 125 -14.09 -5.66 -0.80
N GLU A 126 -13.98 -4.35 -1.00
CA GLU A 126 -14.74 -3.34 -0.27
C GLU A 126 -15.54 -2.48 -1.25
N GLN A 127 -16.86 -2.49 -1.07
CA GLN A 127 -17.79 -1.70 -1.86
C GLN A 127 -17.79 -0.23 -1.41
N ALA A 128 -17.66 0.71 -2.33
CA ALA A 128 -17.47 2.12 -2.00
C ALA A 128 -18.62 2.75 -1.20
N TRP A 129 -19.86 2.36 -1.52
CA TRP A 129 -21.07 3.04 -1.07
C TRP A 129 -21.58 2.51 0.27
N THR A 130 -21.52 1.19 0.45
CA THR A 130 -21.98 0.51 1.65
C THR A 130 -20.84 0.27 2.65
N ARG A 131 -19.58 0.29 2.17
CA ARG A 131 -18.40 -0.18 2.89
C ARG A 131 -18.51 -1.65 3.32
N ASP A 132 -19.35 -2.41 2.61
CA ASP A 132 -19.43 -3.85 2.81
C ASP A 132 -18.11 -4.48 2.35
N VAL A 133 -17.55 -5.30 3.21
CA VAL A 133 -16.35 -6.08 2.95
C VAL A 133 -16.75 -7.53 2.65
N GLU A 134 -16.19 -8.09 1.59
CA GLU A 134 -16.34 -9.49 1.18
C GLU A 134 -14.96 -10.16 1.13
N VAL A 135 -14.81 -11.31 1.78
CA VAL A 135 -13.66 -12.20 1.63
C VAL A 135 -13.83 -13.02 0.35
N GLN A 136 -12.94 -12.80 -0.61
CA GLN A 136 -13.03 -13.35 -1.97
C GLN A 136 -12.16 -14.58 -2.20
N SER A 137 -11.03 -14.71 -1.51
CA SER A 137 -10.19 -15.90 -1.58
C SER A 137 -9.24 -15.98 -0.40
N ILE A 138 -8.89 -17.21 0.00
CA ILE A 138 -7.83 -17.52 0.95
C ILE A 138 -7.07 -18.70 0.36
N GLU A 139 -5.82 -18.47 -0.06
CA GLU A 139 -5.04 -19.46 -0.79
C GLU A 139 -3.65 -19.57 -0.17
N PHE A 140 -3.06 -20.77 -0.16
CA PHE A 140 -1.64 -20.91 0.20
C PHE A 140 -0.81 -20.07 -0.75
N SER A 141 0.06 -19.25 -0.18
CA SER A 141 0.94 -18.48 -1.02
C SER A 141 2.14 -19.31 -1.46
N HIS A 142 2.38 -19.30 -2.77
CA HIS A 142 3.49 -20.03 -3.40
C HIS A 142 4.82 -19.26 -3.36
N GLY A 143 4.88 -18.13 -2.66
CA GLY A 143 6.08 -17.31 -2.55
C GLY A 143 6.33 -16.46 -3.80
N LEU A 144 5.92 -15.18 -3.72
CA LEU A 144 6.26 -14.04 -4.59
C LEU A 144 5.66 -13.99 -6.01
N SER A 145 4.68 -13.10 -6.17
CA SER A 145 4.77 -11.90 -7.04
C SER A 145 3.70 -10.91 -6.58
N SER A 146 3.74 -9.64 -7.02
CA SER A 146 2.56 -8.76 -6.92
C SER A 146 1.35 -9.49 -7.49
N PRO A 147 0.13 -9.28 -6.95
CA PRO A 147 -1.07 -9.74 -7.64
C PRO A 147 -1.05 -9.29 -9.10
N ALA A 148 -1.39 -10.23 -9.98
CA ALA A 148 -1.57 -10.00 -11.41
C ALA A 148 -2.89 -9.28 -11.69
#